data_AF-A0A4Z2H2J7-F1
#
_entry.id   AF-A0A4Z2H2J7-F1
#
_cell.length_a   1.000
_cell.length_b   1.000
_cell.length_c   1.000
_cell.angle_alpha   90.00
_cell.angle_beta   90.00
_cell.angle_gamma   90.00
#
_symmetry.space_group_name_H-M   'P 1'
#
loop_
_entity.id
_entity.type
_entity.pdbx_description
1 polymer ?
#
loop_
_entity_poly.entity_id
_entity_poly.type
_entity_poly.pdbx_seq_one_letter_code
_entity_poly.pdbx_strand_id
1 'polypeptide(L)'
;MVSPSKNAGPRGMTETIPVEVGTGKLSPIFSKRTQERSDTTKGFVCLNDQQPDKMCNDYRVRFSCPPSYCDEDACWTEWYDRDDPSGTGDDETLSYLHKENPGKICENPLAIEAQTLAGLSVADAGEVIHKRDTTTGFVCRNKDQPDDKKCSDYRVRFSCTPPYCATEECWTKWFDRDDPSATGDHETLPDLRKENPGKICPKPAGIQAQTLDGLSVARAGNVIKTKDTTSGFACVNADQPDGKKCSDYRVRFSCPESYCDKDACWTKWYDRDNPSGTGDWESLEDFHKENPGKICPKPLAIEAQTLAGLSVAEAGDVILRQDTTSGLICRNEDQPDGKTCSDYRVRFTCPPPYCDEDVCWTQWYDRDDPGGTGDWECLADFHKERPGEICEHPLYIEAVTTDTNTPSTSTGDIIFMSNPSKGFFCRNEDQECGGCLDYKVRFGCPC
;
A
#
# COMPACT_ATOMS: atom_id res chain seq x y z
N MET A 1 21.06 -51.63 -52.54
CA MET A 1 19.71 -51.18 -52.16
C MET A 1 19.75 -50.73 -50.70
N VAL A 2 19.39 -49.46 -50.46
CA VAL A 2 18.84 -48.85 -49.24
C VAL A 2 19.69 -48.76 -47.95
N SER A 3 19.93 -47.50 -47.53
CA SER A 3 20.47 -46.96 -46.24
C SER A 3 19.43 -47.04 -45.09
N PRO A 4 19.52 -46.33 -43.92
CA PRO A 4 20.64 -45.59 -43.29
C PRO A 4 20.77 -45.66 -41.72
N SER A 5 21.96 -45.25 -41.24
CA SER A 5 22.29 -44.34 -40.11
C SER A 5 22.09 -44.71 -38.62
N LYS A 6 23.17 -44.52 -37.82
CA LYS A 6 23.19 -43.57 -36.70
C LYS A 6 24.61 -43.14 -36.25
N ASN A 7 24.64 -41.89 -35.78
CA ASN A 7 25.73 -40.97 -35.42
C ASN A 7 26.76 -41.42 -34.39
N ALA A 8 27.98 -40.87 -34.53
CA ALA A 8 28.97 -40.69 -33.49
C ALA A 8 29.11 -39.19 -33.17
N GLY A 9 29.25 -38.85 -31.89
CA GLY A 9 29.68 -37.53 -31.42
C GLY A 9 30.67 -37.69 -30.26
N PRO A 10 31.72 -36.85 -30.14
CA PRO A 10 32.56 -36.86 -28.94
C PRO A 10 32.70 -35.50 -28.22
N ARG A 11 32.77 -35.62 -26.88
CA ARG A 11 33.52 -34.84 -25.88
C ARG A 11 33.19 -33.35 -25.66
N GLY A 12 32.52 -33.07 -24.53
CA GLY A 12 32.53 -31.76 -23.87
C GLY A 12 33.55 -31.72 -22.73
N MET A 13 34.44 -30.73 -22.74
CA MET A 13 35.28 -30.35 -21.60
C MET A 13 34.46 -29.44 -20.68
N THR A 14 34.43 -29.73 -19.39
CA THR A 14 33.88 -28.85 -18.35
C THR A 14 35.03 -28.05 -17.72
N GLU A 15 35.13 -26.76 -18.01
CA GLU A 15 35.92 -25.82 -17.22
C GLU A 15 35.00 -25.13 -16.19
N THR A 16 35.28 -25.35 -14.91
CA THR A 16 34.72 -24.58 -13.79
C THR A 16 35.58 -23.36 -13.54
N ILE A 17 35.00 -22.16 -13.66
CA ILE A 17 35.62 -20.89 -13.27
C ILE A 17 35.16 -20.55 -11.83
N PRO A 18 36.06 -20.16 -10.90
CA PRO A 18 35.69 -19.85 -9.52
C PRO A 18 34.92 -18.52 -9.41
N VAL A 19 34.00 -18.48 -8.45
CA VAL A 19 33.25 -17.28 -8.04
C VAL A 19 34.14 -16.44 -7.11
N GLU A 20 34.50 -15.23 -7.53
CA GLU A 20 34.98 -14.19 -6.62
C GLU A 20 33.83 -13.24 -6.29
N VAL A 21 33.56 -13.09 -4.99
CA VAL A 21 32.66 -12.07 -4.44
C VAL A 21 33.48 -10.80 -4.29
N GLY A 22 33.12 -9.75 -5.04
CA GLY A 22 33.79 -8.45 -4.95
C GLY A 22 32.89 -7.31 -5.43
N THR A 23 32.57 -6.39 -4.53
CA THR A 23 31.95 -5.10 -4.82
C THR A 23 32.96 -4.20 -5.54
N GLY A 24 32.79 -3.95 -6.84
CA GLY A 24 33.61 -2.97 -7.57
C GLY A 24 33.64 -3.20 -9.09
N LYS A 25 33.31 -2.14 -9.85
CA LYS A 25 33.44 -1.97 -11.32
C LYS A 25 33.89 -3.20 -12.13
N LEU A 26 32.98 -3.81 -12.88
CA LEU A 26 33.36 -4.71 -13.97
C LEU A 26 33.91 -3.87 -15.14
N SER A 27 35.13 -4.20 -15.56
CA SER A 27 35.72 -3.72 -16.82
C SER A 27 35.12 -4.52 -18.00
N PRO A 28 35.06 -3.96 -19.22
CA PRO A 28 34.55 -4.70 -20.38
C PRO A 28 35.38 -5.97 -20.61
N ILE A 29 34.72 -7.12 -20.57
CA ILE A 29 35.35 -8.41 -20.88
C ILE A 29 35.54 -8.46 -22.40
N PHE A 30 36.71 -8.06 -22.88
CA PHE A 30 37.15 -8.37 -24.23
C PHE A 30 37.56 -9.85 -24.28
N SER A 31 36.64 -10.74 -24.66
CA SER A 31 37.04 -12.09 -25.08
C SER A 31 37.78 -11.97 -26.41
N LYS A 32 39.10 -12.23 -26.42
CA LYS A 32 39.97 -12.07 -27.60
C LYS A 32 39.68 -13.04 -28.77
N ARG A 33 38.51 -13.70 -28.83
CA ARG A 33 38.15 -14.60 -29.95
C ARG A 33 36.81 -14.31 -30.64
N THR A 34 35.96 -13.46 -30.09
CA THR A 34 34.76 -12.95 -30.75
C THR A 34 34.59 -11.49 -30.35
N GLN A 35 34.44 -10.59 -31.31
CA GLN A 35 34.37 -9.14 -31.06
C GLN A 35 32.97 -8.73 -30.57
N GLU A 36 32.45 -9.50 -29.61
CA GLU A 36 31.18 -9.28 -28.93
C GLU A 36 31.29 -8.05 -28.01
N ARG A 37 30.23 -7.24 -27.98
CA ARG A 37 30.14 -6.10 -27.05
C ARG A 37 29.00 -6.34 -26.08
N SER A 38 29.33 -6.31 -24.79
CA SER A 38 28.36 -6.23 -23.70
C SER A 38 28.45 -4.86 -23.04
N ASP A 39 27.29 -4.25 -22.85
CA ASP A 39 27.12 -2.91 -22.29
C ASP A 39 25.87 -2.94 -21.39
N THR A 40 25.95 -2.39 -20.18
CA THR A 40 24.82 -2.43 -19.23
C THR A 40 23.65 -1.53 -19.61
N THR A 41 23.87 -0.62 -20.57
CA THR A 41 22.86 0.31 -21.14
C THR A 41 22.30 -0.17 -22.48
N LYS A 42 23.11 -0.88 -23.28
CA LYS A 42 22.74 -1.37 -24.63
C LYS A 42 22.54 -2.89 -24.70
N GLY A 43 22.82 -3.62 -23.63
CA GLY A 43 22.74 -5.08 -23.56
C GLY A 43 23.91 -5.79 -24.23
N PHE A 44 23.65 -7.00 -24.73
CA PHE A 44 24.59 -7.76 -25.55
C PHE A 44 24.26 -7.59 -27.02
N VAL A 45 25.26 -7.23 -27.83
CA VAL A 45 25.11 -7.10 -29.27
C VAL A 45 26.09 -8.03 -29.96
N CYS A 46 25.55 -8.95 -30.76
CA CYS A 46 26.31 -9.73 -31.73
C CYS A 46 25.99 -9.23 -33.14
N LEU A 47 27.04 -9.01 -33.94
CA LEU A 47 26.93 -8.60 -35.33
C LEU A 47 27.41 -9.75 -36.22
N ASN A 48 26.51 -10.27 -37.05
CA ASN A 48 26.76 -11.43 -37.93
C ASN A 48 27.98 -11.22 -38.83
N ASP A 49 28.13 -10.01 -39.37
CA ASP A 49 29.22 -9.62 -40.26
C ASP A 49 30.61 -9.61 -39.60
N GLN A 50 30.64 -9.65 -38.27
CA GLN A 50 31.85 -9.67 -37.45
C GLN A 50 32.15 -11.05 -36.85
N GLN A 51 31.36 -12.08 -37.20
CA GLN A 51 31.60 -13.45 -36.76
C GLN A 51 32.40 -14.26 -37.81
N PRO A 52 33.29 -15.18 -37.39
CA PRO A 52 34.09 -16.01 -38.30
C PRO A 52 33.25 -16.87 -39.27
N ASP A 53 32.06 -17.29 -38.85
CA ASP A 53 31.08 -18.09 -39.59
C ASP A 53 29.94 -17.26 -40.19
N LYS A 54 30.04 -15.93 -40.09
CA LYS A 54 29.02 -14.96 -40.51
C LYS A 54 27.65 -15.13 -39.84
N MET A 55 27.59 -15.80 -38.68
CA MET A 55 26.35 -15.98 -37.93
C MET A 55 26.58 -15.82 -36.43
N CYS A 56 25.68 -15.10 -35.79
CA CYS A 56 25.56 -15.07 -34.35
C CYS A 56 24.86 -16.34 -33.86
N ASN A 57 25.37 -16.93 -32.78
CA ASN A 57 24.68 -17.99 -32.06
C ASN A 57 23.48 -17.43 -31.26
N ASP A 58 22.63 -18.32 -30.77
CA ASP A 58 21.49 -18.01 -29.90
C ASP A 58 21.93 -17.81 -28.44
N TYR A 59 22.68 -16.72 -28.20
CA TYR A 59 23.21 -16.41 -26.89
C TYR A 59 22.10 -16.17 -25.85
N ARG A 60 22.32 -16.68 -24.64
CA ARG A 60 21.53 -16.31 -23.46
C ARG A 60 22.33 -15.32 -22.63
N VAL A 61 21.71 -14.21 -22.29
CA VAL A 61 22.30 -13.18 -21.44
C VAL A 61 21.80 -13.33 -20.01
N ARG A 62 22.68 -13.10 -19.04
CA ARG A 62 22.33 -12.95 -17.63
C ARG A 62 22.86 -11.62 -17.13
N PHE A 63 22.03 -10.88 -16.41
CA PHE A 63 22.42 -9.65 -15.74
C PHE A 63 22.59 -9.95 -14.24
N SER A 64 23.58 -9.31 -13.62
CA SER A 64 23.70 -9.27 -12.18
C SER A 64 22.98 -8.03 -11.69
N CYS A 65 21.84 -8.22 -11.03
CA CYS A 65 21.06 -7.16 -10.42
C CYS A 65 21.21 -7.21 -8.89
N PRO A 66 20.86 -6.14 -8.16
CA PRO A 66 20.70 -6.20 -6.71
C PRO A 66 19.76 -7.35 -6.30
N PRO A 67 19.91 -7.93 -5.10
CA PRO A 67 19.07 -9.04 -4.62
C PRO A 67 17.56 -8.76 -4.70
N SER A 68 17.15 -7.49 -4.59
CA SER A 68 15.75 -7.05 -4.76
C SER A 68 15.14 -7.36 -6.14
N TYR A 69 15.95 -7.61 -7.17
CA TYR A 69 15.49 -8.05 -8.50
C TYR A 69 15.47 -9.57 -8.66
N CYS A 70 16.00 -10.30 -7.68
CA CYS A 70 16.03 -11.75 -7.64
C CYS A 70 15.04 -12.33 -6.63
N ASP A 71 14.41 -11.47 -5.83
CA ASP A 71 13.40 -11.79 -4.83
C ASP A 71 12.07 -11.15 -5.27
N GLU A 72 11.15 -11.96 -5.81
CA GLU A 72 9.93 -11.45 -6.47
C GLU A 72 8.97 -10.75 -5.49
N ASP A 73 9.15 -10.98 -4.19
CA ASP A 73 8.36 -10.36 -3.13
C ASP A 73 9.03 -9.10 -2.56
N ALA A 74 10.21 -8.67 -3.05
CA ALA A 74 10.86 -7.48 -2.54
C ALA A 74 10.09 -6.20 -2.93
N CYS A 75 9.81 -5.35 -1.94
CA CYS A 75 9.14 -4.07 -2.09
C CYS A 75 10.00 -2.93 -1.50
N TRP A 76 9.64 -1.68 -1.80
CA TRP A 76 10.31 -0.49 -1.25
C TRP A 76 9.46 0.11 -0.14
N THR A 77 10.11 0.49 0.97
CA THR A 77 9.47 1.28 2.02
C THR A 77 9.07 2.67 1.49
N GLU A 78 8.30 3.40 2.30
CA GLU A 78 8.19 4.86 2.18
C GLU A 78 9.58 5.53 2.24
N TRP A 79 9.63 6.81 1.86
CA TRP A 79 10.83 7.62 2.00
C TRP A 79 10.99 8.13 3.43
N TYR A 80 12.22 8.14 3.92
CA TYR A 80 12.64 8.67 5.20
C TYR A 80 13.64 9.80 5.00
N ASP A 81 13.45 10.86 5.78
CA ASP A 81 14.22 12.09 5.79
C ASP A 81 14.27 12.51 7.26
N ARG A 82 15.47 12.47 7.83
CA ARG A 82 15.71 12.52 9.27
C ARG A 82 16.74 13.58 9.63
N ASP A 83 17.65 13.91 8.73
CA ASP A 83 18.69 14.91 8.97
C ASP A 83 18.73 15.98 7.86
N ASP A 84 18.56 17.24 8.23
CA ASP A 84 18.76 18.35 7.31
C ASP A 84 20.27 18.56 7.05
N PRO A 85 20.70 19.14 5.91
CA PRO A 85 22.11 19.36 5.53
C PRO A 85 22.90 20.37 6.40
N SER A 86 22.42 20.67 7.61
CA SER A 86 23.01 21.58 8.57
C SER A 86 24.19 20.95 9.33
N GLY A 87 25.09 21.78 9.87
CA GLY A 87 26.23 21.27 10.64
C GLY A 87 27.22 20.45 9.79
N THR A 88 27.30 19.13 10.04
CA THR A 88 28.34 18.24 9.50
C THR A 88 28.05 17.62 8.14
N GLY A 89 26.80 17.68 7.68
CA GLY A 89 26.37 16.95 6.48
C GLY A 89 24.87 16.68 6.54
N ASP A 90 24.47 15.60 5.89
CA ASP A 90 23.12 15.03 5.90
C ASP A 90 23.29 13.49 5.98
N ASP A 91 22.82 12.93 7.11
CA ASP A 91 23.06 11.56 7.54
C ASP A 91 21.77 10.76 7.81
N GLU A 92 21.21 10.16 6.75
CA GLU A 92 20.14 9.16 6.78
C GLU A 92 20.60 7.75 7.22
N THR A 93 21.07 7.67 8.46
CA THR A 93 21.66 6.45 9.03
C THR A 93 20.63 5.43 9.51
N LEU A 94 20.77 4.17 9.08
CA LEU A 94 19.79 3.11 9.30
C LEU A 94 19.48 2.87 10.78
N SER A 95 20.49 2.91 11.66
CA SER A 95 20.30 2.68 13.10
C SER A 95 19.39 3.72 13.77
N TYR A 96 19.48 4.98 13.35
CA TYR A 96 18.61 6.03 13.86
C TYR A 96 17.21 5.93 13.24
N LEU A 97 17.15 5.63 11.94
CA LEU A 97 15.89 5.38 11.24
C LEU A 97 15.10 4.22 11.84
N HIS A 98 15.72 3.11 12.25
CA HIS A 98 15.06 2.01 12.98
C HIS A 98 14.49 2.46 14.32
N LYS A 99 15.23 3.31 15.05
CA LYS A 99 14.80 3.80 16.37
C LYS A 99 13.61 4.76 16.28
N GLU A 100 13.61 5.61 15.26
CA GLU A 100 12.56 6.60 15.04
C GLU A 100 11.33 5.99 14.32
N ASN A 101 11.52 4.87 13.60
CA ASN A 101 10.47 4.18 12.83
C ASN A 101 10.38 2.69 13.20
N PRO A 102 10.04 2.35 14.47
CA PRO A 102 10.04 0.96 14.93
C PRO A 102 9.05 0.10 14.13
N GLY A 103 9.54 -1.02 13.60
CA GLY A 103 8.75 -1.98 12.82
C GLY A 103 8.38 -1.51 11.40
N LYS A 104 8.90 -0.37 10.93
CA LYS A 104 8.62 0.15 9.57
C LYS A 104 9.70 -0.20 8.55
N ILE A 105 10.93 -0.40 9.00
CA ILE A 105 12.07 -0.79 8.16
C ILE A 105 12.52 -2.16 8.64
N CYS A 106 12.73 -3.09 7.71
CA CYS A 106 13.23 -4.42 8.05
C CYS A 106 14.62 -4.33 8.70
N GLU A 107 14.93 -5.29 9.58
CA GLU A 107 16.23 -5.36 10.27
C GLU A 107 17.41 -5.41 9.28
N ASN A 108 17.24 -6.11 8.15
CA ASN A 108 18.27 -6.31 7.13
C ASN A 108 17.73 -5.94 5.74
N PRO A 109 17.84 -4.66 5.32
CA PRO A 109 17.43 -4.24 3.99
C PRO A 109 18.19 -4.94 2.86
N LEU A 110 17.47 -5.26 1.79
CA LEU A 110 17.99 -5.88 0.56
C LEU A 110 18.67 -4.84 -0.35
N ALA A 111 18.19 -3.60 -0.33
CA ALA A 111 18.76 -2.48 -1.07
C ALA A 111 18.44 -1.15 -0.39
N ILE A 112 19.17 -0.10 -0.78
CA ILE A 112 18.92 1.29 -0.38
C ILE A 112 18.87 2.16 -1.63
N GLU A 113 17.90 3.06 -1.67
CA GLU A 113 17.80 4.13 -2.64
C GLU A 113 17.86 5.47 -1.92
N ALA A 114 18.57 6.44 -2.51
CA ALA A 114 18.71 7.79 -1.99
C ALA A 114 18.49 8.80 -3.12
N GLN A 115 17.82 9.91 -2.82
CA GLN A 115 17.61 11.02 -3.75
C GLN A 115 17.51 12.32 -2.97
N THR A 116 17.75 13.45 -3.63
CA THR A 116 17.51 14.75 -3.00
C THR A 116 16.02 15.00 -2.83
N LEU A 117 15.61 15.91 -1.93
CA LEU A 117 14.21 16.34 -1.83
C LEU A 117 13.68 16.97 -3.13
N ALA A 118 14.57 17.52 -3.96
CA ALA A 118 14.25 17.99 -5.31
C ALA A 118 14.04 16.87 -6.34
N GLY A 119 14.21 15.60 -5.94
CA GLY A 119 14.00 14.41 -6.78
C GLY A 119 15.18 14.06 -7.70
N LEU A 120 16.38 14.62 -7.46
CA LEU A 120 17.57 14.25 -8.21
C LEU A 120 18.16 12.95 -7.66
N SER A 121 18.58 12.06 -8.56
CA SER A 121 19.36 10.89 -8.16
C SER A 121 20.70 11.35 -7.56
N VAL A 122 21.30 10.51 -6.70
CA VAL A 122 22.66 10.75 -6.17
C VAL A 122 23.69 11.01 -7.29
N ALA A 123 23.54 10.32 -8.43
CA ALA A 123 24.46 10.51 -9.56
C ALA A 123 24.28 11.90 -10.21
N ASP A 124 23.04 12.37 -10.35
CA ASP A 124 22.73 13.66 -10.95
C ASP A 124 23.02 14.83 -10.02
N ALA A 125 22.93 14.63 -8.70
CA ALA A 125 23.32 15.62 -7.70
C ALA A 125 24.84 15.91 -7.72
N GLY A 126 25.64 14.95 -8.17
CA GLY A 126 27.08 15.12 -8.38
C GLY A 126 27.90 15.32 -7.10
N GLU A 127 27.36 14.91 -5.94
CA GLU A 127 28.00 15.05 -4.63
C GLU A 127 28.80 13.82 -4.22
N VAL A 128 29.81 14.03 -3.38
CA VAL A 128 30.69 12.97 -2.89
C VAL A 128 30.01 12.28 -1.71
N ILE A 129 29.44 11.10 -1.94
CA ILE A 129 28.75 10.35 -0.89
C ILE A 129 29.74 9.54 -0.06
N HIS A 130 29.72 9.73 1.26
CA HIS A 130 30.62 9.03 2.17
C HIS A 130 30.26 7.55 2.27
N LYS A 131 28.97 7.26 2.47
CA LYS A 131 28.43 5.89 2.52
C LYS A 131 27.02 5.84 1.94
N ARG A 132 26.73 4.71 1.29
CA ARG A 132 25.39 4.33 0.81
C ARG A 132 25.34 2.83 0.70
N ASP A 133 24.91 2.17 1.77
CA ASP A 133 24.82 0.72 1.87
C ASP A 133 23.71 0.33 2.85
N THR A 134 23.26 -0.92 2.78
CA THR A 134 22.11 -1.42 3.57
C THR A 134 22.42 -1.66 5.04
N THR A 135 23.66 -1.47 5.48
CA THR A 135 24.07 -1.65 6.89
C THR A 135 24.24 -0.31 7.61
N THR A 136 24.72 0.71 6.91
CA THR A 136 24.92 2.04 7.47
C THR A 136 23.76 2.98 7.17
N GLY A 137 23.09 2.83 6.03
CA GLY A 137 22.17 3.84 5.49
C GLY A 137 22.87 4.72 4.44
N PHE A 138 22.57 6.01 4.46
CA PHE A 138 23.20 7.02 3.61
C PHE A 138 23.86 8.10 4.47
N VAL A 139 25.03 8.57 4.02
CA VAL A 139 25.84 9.57 4.74
C VAL A 139 26.49 10.47 3.71
N CYS A 140 26.11 11.75 3.71
CA CYS A 140 26.79 12.81 2.99
C CYS A 140 27.45 13.76 3.99
N ARG A 141 28.76 13.99 3.87
CA ARG A 141 29.47 14.90 4.79
C ARG A 141 29.92 16.16 4.06
N ASN A 142 29.65 17.32 4.65
CA ASN A 142 30.05 18.62 4.12
C ASN A 142 31.57 18.69 3.88
N LYS A 143 32.38 18.10 4.77
CA LYS A 143 33.85 18.07 4.66
C LYS A 143 34.40 17.26 3.48
N ASP A 144 33.60 16.36 2.91
CA ASP A 144 34.00 15.51 1.78
C ASP A 144 33.66 16.17 0.44
N GLN A 145 32.88 17.26 0.46
CA GLN A 145 32.49 17.99 -0.75
C GLN A 145 33.60 18.95 -1.19
N PRO A 146 33.79 19.13 -2.51
CA PRO A 146 34.71 20.13 -3.04
C PRO A 146 34.19 21.56 -2.80
N ASP A 147 35.11 22.52 -2.80
CA ASP A 147 34.82 23.96 -2.80
C ASP A 147 33.91 24.45 -1.66
N ASP A 148 34.01 23.83 -0.48
CA ASP A 148 33.17 24.11 0.70
C ASP A 148 31.66 24.01 0.42
N LYS A 149 31.28 23.27 -0.64
CA LYS A 149 29.88 22.99 -0.96
C LYS A 149 29.25 22.19 0.18
N LYS A 150 28.03 22.54 0.56
CA LYS A 150 27.25 21.74 1.50
C LYS A 150 26.54 20.60 0.77
N CYS A 151 26.34 19.49 1.47
CA CYS A 151 25.46 18.43 1.02
C CYS A 151 24.09 18.99 0.67
N SER A 152 23.48 18.43 -0.37
CA SER A 152 22.06 18.60 -0.61
C SER A 152 21.27 17.88 0.48
N ASP A 153 19.98 18.18 0.52
CA ASP A 153 19.01 17.55 1.42
C ASP A 153 18.48 16.26 0.77
N TYR A 154 18.77 15.11 1.38
CA TYR A 154 18.48 13.77 0.89
C TYR A 154 17.46 13.05 1.75
N ARG A 155 16.73 12.17 1.07
CA ARG A 155 15.89 11.16 1.68
C ARG A 155 16.25 9.78 1.16
N VAL A 156 16.03 8.76 1.98
CA VAL A 156 16.30 7.36 1.66
C VAL A 156 15.06 6.49 1.72
N ARG A 157 15.07 5.38 0.99
CA ARG A 157 14.13 4.28 1.20
C ARG A 157 14.87 2.95 1.08
N PHE A 158 14.30 1.91 1.68
CA PHE A 158 14.91 0.59 1.77
C PHE A 158 14.07 -0.43 1.04
N SER A 159 14.72 -1.37 0.37
CA SER A 159 14.04 -2.54 -0.16
C SER A 159 13.99 -3.60 0.92
N CYS A 160 12.80 -4.08 1.24
CA CYS A 160 12.52 -5.12 2.21
C CYS A 160 11.62 -6.18 1.57
N THR A 161 11.25 -7.22 2.32
CA THR A 161 10.13 -8.11 1.98
C THR A 161 8.89 -7.70 2.78
N PRO A 162 7.67 -8.14 2.39
CA PRO A 162 6.51 -8.10 3.25
C PRO A 162 6.83 -8.64 4.66
N PRO A 163 6.26 -8.05 5.73
CA PRO A 163 5.24 -6.99 5.73
C PRO A 163 5.79 -5.55 5.77
N TYR A 164 7.11 -5.34 5.74
CA TYR A 164 7.73 -4.03 6.03
C TYR A 164 7.44 -2.95 4.97
N CYS A 165 7.28 -3.38 3.73
CA CYS A 165 7.07 -2.51 2.56
C CYS A 165 5.87 -2.94 1.73
N ALA A 166 5.15 -3.98 2.18
CA ALA A 166 3.85 -4.29 1.64
C ALA A 166 2.92 -3.20 2.14
N THR A 167 2.47 -2.33 1.23
CA THR A 167 1.12 -1.80 1.37
C THR A 167 0.24 -3.04 1.35
N GLU A 168 -0.35 -3.42 2.48
CA GLU A 168 -1.44 -4.39 2.45
C GLU A 168 -2.42 -3.85 1.41
N GLU A 169 -2.48 -4.53 0.26
CA GLU A 169 -3.18 -4.08 -0.93
C GLU A 169 -4.20 -5.14 -1.27
N CYS A 170 -5.42 -4.68 -1.45
CA CYS A 170 -6.54 -5.52 -1.77
C CYS A 170 -6.96 -5.27 -3.21
N TRP A 171 -7.51 -6.29 -3.85
CA TRP A 171 -8.03 -6.18 -5.20
C TRP A 171 -9.53 -5.91 -5.16
N THR A 172 -9.98 -4.94 -5.96
CA THR A 172 -11.41 -4.75 -6.22
C THR A 172 -12.00 -6.00 -6.89
N LYS A 173 -13.34 -6.07 -6.96
CA LYS A 173 -14.00 -6.97 -7.92
C LYS A 173 -13.53 -6.69 -9.35
N TRP A 174 -13.77 -7.64 -10.25
CA TRP A 174 -13.61 -7.41 -11.68
C TRP A 174 -14.73 -6.50 -12.20
N PHE A 175 -14.36 -5.59 -13.09
CA PHE A 175 -15.24 -4.68 -13.82
C PHE A 175 -15.09 -4.95 -15.31
N ASP A 176 -16.23 -4.97 -15.98
CA ASP A 176 -16.40 -5.22 -17.40
C ASP A 176 -17.56 -4.32 -17.81
N ARG A 177 -17.33 -3.47 -18.82
CA ARG A 177 -18.20 -2.34 -19.12
C ARG A 177 -18.47 -2.17 -20.60
N ASP A 178 -17.47 -2.39 -21.44
CA ASP A 178 -17.58 -2.29 -22.88
C ASP A 178 -17.31 -3.66 -23.48
N ASP A 179 -18.12 -4.08 -24.45
CA ASP A 179 -17.85 -5.28 -25.23
C ASP A 179 -16.93 -4.91 -26.41
N PRO A 180 -16.11 -5.83 -26.94
CA PRO A 180 -15.22 -5.58 -28.06
C PRO A 180 -16.01 -5.32 -29.36
N SER A 181 -16.39 -4.07 -29.57
CA SER A 181 -17.32 -3.64 -30.61
C SER A 181 -16.64 -2.72 -31.63
N ALA A 182 -17.32 -1.71 -32.17
CA ALA A 182 -16.87 -0.92 -33.32
C ALA A 182 -15.44 -0.35 -33.15
N THR A 183 -15.09 0.15 -31.98
CA THR A 183 -13.81 0.83 -31.69
C THR A 183 -12.79 -0.01 -30.94
N GLY A 184 -13.18 -1.16 -30.41
CA GLY A 184 -12.37 -1.98 -29.52
C GLY A 184 -13.10 -2.22 -28.20
N ASP A 185 -12.33 -2.34 -27.13
CA ASP A 185 -12.74 -2.74 -25.79
C ASP A 185 -12.15 -1.74 -24.78
N HIS A 186 -13.00 -1.08 -23.98
CA HIS A 186 -12.64 0.14 -23.24
C HIS A 186 -13.15 0.16 -21.79
N GLU A 187 -12.31 -0.30 -20.86
CA GLU A 187 -12.53 -0.21 -19.42
C GLU A 187 -11.82 1.02 -18.83
N THR A 188 -12.25 2.22 -19.26
CA THR A 188 -11.64 3.47 -18.80
C THR A 188 -11.99 3.76 -17.34
N LEU A 189 -11.00 4.20 -16.56
CA LEU A 189 -11.19 4.45 -15.13
C LEU A 189 -12.28 5.51 -14.83
N PRO A 190 -12.40 6.62 -15.58
CA PRO A 190 -13.49 7.57 -15.38
C PRO A 190 -14.89 6.97 -15.56
N ASP A 191 -15.09 6.17 -16.62
CA ASP A 191 -16.36 5.53 -16.88
C ASP A 191 -16.69 4.48 -15.82
N LEU A 192 -15.71 3.66 -15.45
CA LEU A 192 -15.86 2.65 -14.41
C LEU A 192 -16.23 3.26 -13.05
N ARG A 193 -15.63 4.41 -12.68
CA ARG A 193 -15.97 5.14 -11.45
C ARG A 193 -17.37 5.75 -11.49
N LYS A 194 -17.80 6.25 -12.65
CA LYS A 194 -19.14 6.79 -12.85
C LYS A 194 -20.21 5.71 -12.68
N GLU A 195 -19.97 4.51 -13.23
CA GLU A 195 -20.90 3.39 -13.16
C GLU A 195 -20.79 2.60 -11.85
N ASN A 196 -19.66 2.71 -11.14
CA ASN A 196 -19.43 2.07 -9.85
C ASN A 196 -18.95 3.08 -8.78
N PRO A 197 -19.81 4.05 -8.36
CA PRO A 197 -19.42 5.06 -7.37
C PRO A 197 -18.92 4.44 -6.07
N GLY A 198 -17.75 4.88 -5.61
CA GLY A 198 -17.16 4.40 -4.36
C GLY A 198 -16.69 2.94 -4.38
N LYS A 199 -16.61 2.28 -5.55
CA LYS A 199 -16.10 0.90 -5.66
C LYS A 199 -14.67 0.78 -6.17
N ILE A 200 -14.06 1.89 -6.58
CA ILE A 200 -12.67 1.97 -7.02
C ILE A 200 -12.02 3.16 -6.32
N CYS A 201 -10.92 2.92 -5.60
CA CYS A 201 -10.25 3.93 -4.79
C CYS A 201 -9.84 5.16 -5.63
N PRO A 202 -9.79 6.37 -5.03
CA PRO A 202 -9.40 7.60 -5.73
C PRO A 202 -8.02 7.54 -6.39
N LYS A 203 -7.10 6.74 -5.84
CA LYS A 203 -5.77 6.52 -6.39
C LYS A 203 -5.39 5.03 -6.33
N PRO A 204 -5.70 4.26 -7.38
CA PRO A 204 -5.30 2.86 -7.46
C PRO A 204 -3.78 2.68 -7.52
N ALA A 205 -3.27 1.66 -6.85
CA ALA A 205 -1.86 1.31 -6.84
C ALA A 205 -1.48 0.42 -8.04
N GLY A 206 -2.43 -0.40 -8.51
CA GLY A 206 -2.22 -1.33 -9.62
C GLY A 206 -3.48 -1.58 -10.45
N ILE A 207 -3.28 -2.13 -11.65
CA ILE A 207 -4.37 -2.57 -12.55
C ILE A 207 -4.04 -3.95 -13.13
N GLN A 208 -5.02 -4.84 -13.07
CA GLN A 208 -5.01 -6.11 -13.79
C GLN A 208 -6.09 -6.11 -14.86
N ALA A 209 -5.77 -6.75 -15.97
CA ALA A 209 -6.66 -6.93 -17.11
C ALA A 209 -6.52 -8.37 -17.61
N GLN A 210 -7.64 -9.00 -17.91
CA GLN A 210 -7.70 -10.34 -18.50
C GLN A 210 -8.94 -10.46 -19.37
N THR A 211 -8.94 -11.40 -20.30
CA THR A 211 -10.15 -11.69 -21.06
C THR A 211 -11.23 -12.29 -20.14
N LEU A 212 -12.49 -12.28 -20.57
CA LEU A 212 -13.57 -12.97 -19.84
C LEU A 212 -13.29 -14.48 -19.67
N ASP A 213 -12.60 -15.09 -20.64
CA ASP A 213 -12.13 -16.48 -20.57
C ASP A 213 -10.90 -16.69 -19.65
N GLY A 214 -10.42 -15.63 -18.99
CA GLY A 214 -9.32 -15.69 -18.02
C GLY A 214 -7.92 -15.69 -18.63
N LEU A 215 -7.78 -15.34 -19.90
CA LEU A 215 -6.46 -15.19 -20.51
C LEU A 215 -5.85 -13.85 -20.08
N SER A 216 -4.61 -13.89 -19.61
CA SER A 216 -3.80 -12.68 -19.47
C SER A 216 -3.66 -11.98 -20.82
N VAL A 217 -3.55 -10.65 -20.82
CA VAL A 217 -3.26 -9.82 -22.00
C VAL A 217 -2.18 -10.43 -22.91
N ALA A 218 -1.05 -10.87 -22.34
CA ALA A 218 0.06 -11.45 -23.09
C ALA A 218 -0.31 -12.73 -23.86
N ARG A 219 -1.23 -13.54 -23.32
CA ARG A 219 -1.70 -14.79 -23.94
C ARG A 219 -2.83 -14.55 -24.94
N ALA A 220 -3.65 -13.52 -24.72
CA ALA A 220 -4.69 -13.12 -25.67
C ALA A 220 -4.09 -12.53 -26.96
N GLY A 221 -2.89 -11.94 -26.89
CA GLY A 221 -2.13 -11.51 -28.06
C GLY A 221 -2.66 -10.25 -28.73
N ASN A 222 -3.56 -9.51 -28.07
CA ASN A 222 -3.95 -8.17 -28.50
C ASN A 222 -2.86 -7.13 -28.15
N VAL A 223 -2.73 -6.12 -29.00
CA VAL A 223 -1.90 -4.95 -28.71
C VAL A 223 -2.72 -3.99 -27.84
N ILE A 224 -2.29 -3.77 -26.60
CA ILE A 224 -3.02 -2.92 -25.66
C ILE A 224 -2.57 -1.48 -25.81
N LYS A 225 -3.54 -0.57 -25.98
CA LYS A 225 -3.28 0.86 -26.12
C LYS A 225 -2.88 1.47 -24.79
N THR A 226 -3.64 1.14 -23.75
CA THR A 226 -3.47 1.70 -22.41
C THR A 226 -3.78 0.64 -21.36
N LYS A 227 -2.96 0.58 -20.31
CA LYS A 227 -3.18 -0.23 -19.11
C LYS A 227 -2.41 0.41 -17.95
N ASP A 228 -3.05 1.34 -17.27
CA ASP A 228 -2.48 2.05 -16.14
C ASP A 228 -3.56 2.49 -15.13
N THR A 229 -3.13 2.93 -13.96
CA THR A 229 -4.03 3.27 -12.84
C THR A 229 -4.67 4.65 -12.94
N THR A 230 -4.37 5.43 -13.99
CA THR A 230 -4.93 6.77 -14.20
C THR A 230 -6.00 6.73 -15.30
N SER A 231 -5.71 6.02 -16.39
CA SER A 231 -6.57 5.93 -17.57
C SER A 231 -7.49 4.71 -17.53
N GLY A 232 -7.09 3.63 -16.84
CA GLY A 232 -7.75 2.33 -16.89
C GLY A 232 -7.15 1.43 -17.97
N PHE A 233 -7.99 0.76 -18.74
CA PHE A 233 -7.58 -0.11 -19.84
C PHE A 233 -8.27 0.26 -21.14
N ALA A 234 -7.56 0.10 -22.25
CA ALA A 234 -8.14 0.18 -23.57
C ALA A 234 -7.40 -0.72 -24.56
N CYS A 235 -8.16 -1.54 -25.28
CA CYS A 235 -7.76 -2.19 -26.51
C CYS A 235 -8.47 -1.52 -27.69
N VAL A 236 -7.73 -1.12 -28.72
CA VAL A 236 -8.30 -0.46 -29.90
C VAL A 236 -8.18 -1.38 -31.11
N ASN A 237 -9.29 -1.62 -31.82
CA ASN A 237 -9.32 -2.49 -33.00
C ASN A 237 -8.36 -2.03 -34.11
N ALA A 238 -8.26 -0.71 -34.33
CA ALA A 238 -7.39 -0.13 -35.35
C ALA A 238 -5.88 -0.36 -35.08
N ASP A 239 -5.51 -0.60 -33.82
CA ASP A 239 -4.12 -0.84 -33.41
C ASP A 239 -3.75 -2.34 -33.46
N GLN A 240 -4.71 -3.23 -33.80
CA GLN A 240 -4.46 -4.66 -33.87
C GLN A 240 -3.85 -5.07 -35.23
N PRO A 241 -2.85 -5.97 -35.23
CA PRO A 241 -2.26 -6.48 -36.45
C PRO A 241 -3.26 -7.35 -37.24
N ASP A 242 -3.09 -7.36 -38.56
CA ASP A 242 -3.82 -8.25 -39.49
C ASP A 242 -5.35 -8.11 -39.46
N GLY A 243 -5.87 -6.95 -39.03
CA GLY A 243 -7.30 -6.71 -38.93
C GLY A 243 -8.00 -7.54 -37.85
N LYS A 244 -7.25 -8.07 -36.88
CA LYS A 244 -7.81 -8.71 -35.70
C LYS A 244 -8.63 -7.72 -34.89
N LYS A 245 -9.59 -8.23 -34.13
CA LYS A 245 -10.34 -7.42 -33.16
C LYS A 245 -9.77 -7.63 -31.76
N CYS A 246 -10.03 -6.66 -30.90
CA CYS A 246 -9.85 -6.82 -29.47
C CYS A 246 -10.65 -8.02 -28.98
N SER A 247 -10.05 -8.76 -28.04
CA SER A 247 -10.80 -9.67 -27.18
C SER A 247 -11.61 -8.85 -26.17
N ASP A 248 -12.51 -9.52 -25.50
CA ASP A 248 -13.37 -8.97 -24.45
C ASP A 248 -12.63 -9.03 -23.10
N TYR A 249 -12.29 -7.89 -22.52
CA TYR A 249 -11.51 -7.76 -21.30
C TYR A 249 -12.31 -7.24 -20.11
N ARG A 250 -11.89 -7.71 -18.95
CA ARG A 250 -12.29 -7.16 -17.66
C ARG A 250 -11.08 -6.72 -16.88
N VAL A 251 -11.26 -5.68 -16.07
CA VAL A 251 -10.20 -5.10 -15.24
C VAL A 251 -10.52 -5.12 -13.76
N ARG A 252 -9.48 -5.09 -12.94
CA ARG A 252 -9.60 -4.82 -11.50
C ARG A 252 -8.41 -3.98 -11.05
N PHE A 253 -8.60 -3.28 -9.94
CA PHE A 253 -7.62 -2.34 -9.42
C PHE A 253 -7.13 -2.82 -8.06
N SER A 254 -5.85 -2.63 -7.76
CA SER A 254 -5.36 -2.76 -6.39
C SER A 254 -5.54 -1.42 -5.69
N CYS A 255 -6.06 -1.49 -4.49
CA CYS A 255 -6.28 -0.36 -3.60
C CYS A 255 -5.61 -0.67 -2.26
N PRO A 256 -5.30 0.35 -1.45
CA PRO A 256 -4.90 0.13 -0.06
C PRO A 256 -5.91 -0.77 0.66
N GLU A 257 -5.46 -1.66 1.55
CA GLU A 257 -6.31 -2.63 2.27
C GLU A 257 -7.55 -1.96 2.86
N SER A 258 -7.39 -0.76 3.42
CA SER A 258 -8.48 0.05 3.93
C SER A 258 -9.65 0.28 2.96
N TYR A 259 -9.45 0.15 1.65
CA TYR A 259 -10.47 0.35 0.63
C TYR A 259 -11.23 -0.92 0.25
N CYS A 260 -10.59 -2.08 0.39
CA CYS A 260 -11.26 -3.37 0.19
C CYS A 260 -11.35 -4.20 1.47
N ASP A 261 -11.12 -3.53 2.59
CA ASP A 261 -11.62 -3.90 3.90
C ASP A 261 -13.13 -4.06 3.73
N LYS A 262 -13.58 -5.32 3.78
CA LYS A 262 -14.93 -5.72 3.34
C LYS A 262 -16.03 -5.14 4.23
N ASP A 263 -15.62 -4.46 5.30
CA ASP A 263 -16.49 -3.96 6.34
C ASP A 263 -16.51 -2.42 6.41
N ALA A 264 -15.78 -1.71 5.53
CA ALA A 264 -15.82 -0.25 5.50
C ALA A 264 -17.25 0.26 5.22
N CYS A 265 -17.76 1.07 6.13
CA CYS A 265 -19.13 1.56 6.14
C CYS A 265 -19.17 3.10 6.12
N TRP A 266 -20.29 3.66 5.68
CA TRP A 266 -20.51 5.09 5.76
C TRP A 266 -21.04 5.45 7.15
N THR A 267 -20.42 6.42 7.80
CA THR A 267 -21.01 7.06 8.98
C THR A 267 -22.38 7.65 8.63
N LYS A 268 -23.16 8.01 9.65
CA LYS A 268 -24.26 8.94 9.45
C LYS A 268 -23.76 10.25 8.81
N TRP A 269 -24.72 11.01 8.29
CA TRP A 269 -24.47 12.37 7.84
C TRP A 269 -24.22 13.29 9.03
N TYR A 270 -23.25 14.17 8.89
CA TYR A 270 -22.92 15.25 9.80
C TYR A 270 -23.07 16.57 9.06
N ASP A 271 -23.59 17.56 9.78
CA ASP A 271 -23.88 18.92 9.34
C ASP A 271 -23.64 19.79 10.57
N ARG A 272 -22.64 20.68 10.50
CA ARG A 272 -22.17 21.43 11.67
C ARG A 272 -22.17 22.92 11.45
N ASP A 273 -21.78 23.37 10.26
CA ASP A 273 -21.80 24.77 9.91
C ASP A 273 -22.95 25.08 8.95
N ASN A 274 -23.37 26.34 8.90
CA ASN A 274 -24.31 26.81 7.90
C ASN A 274 -23.56 27.81 7.00
N PRO A 275 -23.97 28.04 5.75
CA PRO A 275 -23.27 28.89 4.76
C PRO A 275 -23.20 30.41 5.08
N SER A 276 -23.46 30.78 6.33
CA SER A 276 -23.44 32.13 6.86
C SER A 276 -22.02 32.66 7.10
N GLY A 277 -21.87 33.99 7.17
CA GLY A 277 -20.57 34.60 7.42
C GLY A 277 -19.57 34.32 6.29
N THR A 278 -18.58 33.46 6.54
CA THR A 278 -17.43 33.25 5.65
C THR A 278 -17.58 32.10 4.65
N GLY A 279 -18.60 31.26 4.80
CA GLY A 279 -18.77 30.08 3.97
C GLY A 279 -19.50 28.98 4.73
N ASP A 280 -19.37 27.76 4.22
CA ASP A 280 -19.85 26.53 4.86
C ASP A 280 -18.66 25.61 5.17
N TRP A 281 -18.46 25.33 6.46
CA TRP A 281 -17.25 24.74 7.02
C TRP A 281 -17.49 23.40 7.73
N GLU A 282 -17.66 22.36 6.92
CA GLU A 282 -17.86 20.98 7.34
C GLU A 282 -16.51 20.29 7.66
N SER A 283 -15.80 20.81 8.65
CA SER A 283 -14.40 20.47 8.95
C SER A 283 -14.25 19.20 9.78
N LEU A 284 -13.41 18.26 9.34
CA LEU A 284 -13.18 16.98 10.02
C LEU A 284 -12.63 17.15 11.44
N GLU A 285 -11.70 18.08 11.66
CA GLU A 285 -11.12 18.34 12.99
C GLU A 285 -12.21 18.70 14.01
N ASP A 286 -13.16 19.54 13.60
CA ASP A 286 -14.24 19.97 14.48
C ASP A 286 -15.28 18.87 14.68
N PHE A 287 -15.54 18.06 13.66
CA PHE A 287 -16.34 16.84 13.83
C PHE A 287 -15.74 15.86 14.83
N HIS A 288 -14.42 15.67 14.85
CA HIS A 288 -13.76 14.82 15.84
C HIS A 288 -13.91 15.37 17.27
N LYS A 289 -13.87 16.70 17.45
CA LYS A 289 -14.07 17.34 18.75
C LYS A 289 -15.52 17.22 19.23
N GLU A 290 -16.48 17.43 18.35
CA GLU A 290 -17.91 17.47 18.68
C GLU A 290 -18.53 16.06 18.76
N ASN A 291 -17.96 15.09 18.03
CA ASN A 291 -18.43 13.71 17.94
C ASN A 291 -17.32 12.71 18.29
N PRO A 292 -16.77 12.74 19.52
CA PRO A 292 -15.65 11.91 19.92
C PRO A 292 -15.99 10.42 19.76
N GLY A 293 -15.12 9.70 19.03
CA GLY A 293 -15.28 8.26 18.79
C GLY A 293 -16.38 7.88 17.78
N LYS A 294 -17.07 8.84 17.16
CA LYS A 294 -18.12 8.58 16.15
C LYS A 294 -17.63 8.62 14.71
N ILE A 295 -16.47 9.24 14.49
CA ILE A 295 -15.77 9.24 13.21
C ILE A 295 -14.37 8.72 13.49
N CYS A 296 -13.90 7.81 12.66
CA CYS A 296 -12.57 7.25 12.79
C CYS A 296 -11.49 8.35 12.70
N PRO A 297 -10.35 8.21 13.41
CA PRO A 297 -9.29 9.21 13.38
C PRO A 297 -8.76 9.53 11.97
N LYS A 298 -8.84 8.56 11.06
CA LYS A 298 -8.43 8.70 9.66
C LYS A 298 -9.51 8.13 8.73
N PRO A 299 -10.46 8.98 8.29
CA PRO A 299 -11.47 8.58 7.30
C PRO A 299 -10.87 8.10 5.98
N LEU A 300 -11.57 7.16 5.37
CA LEU A 300 -11.14 6.48 4.15
C LEU A 300 -11.66 7.14 2.88
N ALA A 301 -12.87 7.71 2.96
CA ALA A 301 -13.42 8.61 1.95
C ALA A 301 -14.36 9.63 2.60
N ILE A 302 -14.70 10.66 1.85
CA ILE A 302 -15.70 11.66 2.21
C ILE A 302 -16.73 11.76 1.09
N GLU A 303 -18.00 11.84 1.47
CA GLU A 303 -19.10 12.19 0.59
C GLU A 303 -19.75 13.47 1.11
N ALA A 304 -20.13 14.34 0.19
CA ALA A 304 -20.77 15.61 0.50
C ALA A 304 -21.96 15.83 -0.41
N GLN A 305 -23.03 16.38 0.15
CA GLN A 305 -24.20 16.81 -0.60
C GLN A 305 -24.85 18.00 0.10
N THR A 306 -25.63 18.78 -0.63
CA THR A 306 -26.43 19.82 -0.01
C THR A 306 -27.54 19.20 0.84
N LEU A 307 -28.12 19.98 1.78
CA LEU A 307 -29.31 19.55 2.51
C LEU A 307 -30.52 19.29 1.60
N ALA A 308 -30.54 19.89 0.41
CA ALA A 308 -31.52 19.60 -0.64
C ALA A 308 -31.25 18.28 -1.40
N GLY A 309 -30.14 17.59 -1.11
CA GLY A 309 -29.78 16.32 -1.71
C GLY A 309 -29.03 16.41 -3.04
N LEU A 310 -28.57 17.60 -3.43
CA LEU A 310 -27.76 17.78 -4.63
C LEU A 310 -26.32 17.36 -4.35
N SER A 311 -25.68 16.70 -5.32
CA SER A 311 -24.24 16.52 -5.27
C SER A 311 -23.51 17.87 -5.37
N VAL A 312 -22.26 17.93 -4.92
CA VAL A 312 -21.40 19.12 -5.04
C VAL A 312 -21.36 19.64 -6.49
N ALA A 313 -21.25 18.73 -7.47
CA ALA A 313 -21.19 19.09 -8.87
C ALA A 313 -22.50 19.71 -9.39
N GLU A 314 -23.65 19.22 -8.91
CA GLU A 314 -24.97 19.74 -9.29
C GLU A 314 -25.30 21.07 -8.60
N ALA A 315 -24.81 21.27 -7.37
CA ALA A 315 -24.95 22.53 -6.64
C ALA A 315 -24.17 23.67 -7.31
N GLY A 316 -23.09 23.34 -8.02
CA GLY A 316 -22.31 24.28 -8.83
C GLY A 316 -21.49 25.28 -8.01
N ASP A 317 -21.21 24.97 -6.74
CA ASP A 317 -20.35 25.79 -5.89
C ASP A 317 -18.86 25.47 -6.15
N VAL A 318 -18.00 26.46 -5.95
CA VAL A 318 -16.55 26.29 -6.00
C VAL A 318 -16.07 25.79 -4.65
N ILE A 319 -15.67 24.52 -4.55
CA ILE A 319 -15.19 23.91 -3.30
C ILE A 319 -13.68 24.03 -3.16
N LEU A 320 -13.20 24.57 -2.04
CA LEU A 320 -11.77 24.72 -1.75
C LEU A 320 -11.12 23.37 -1.41
N ARG A 321 -11.79 22.60 -0.54
CA ARG A 321 -11.35 21.28 -0.08
C ARG A 321 -12.55 20.34 0.07
N GLN A 322 -12.36 19.10 -0.35
CA GLN A 322 -13.26 17.97 -0.09
C GLN A 322 -12.38 16.72 0.00
N ASP A 323 -11.84 16.47 1.19
CA ASP A 323 -10.91 15.37 1.43
C ASP A 323 -11.03 14.83 2.86
N THR A 324 -10.41 13.68 3.11
CA THR A 324 -10.48 12.97 4.40
C THR A 324 -9.58 13.53 5.48
N THR A 325 -8.88 14.63 5.23
CA THR A 325 -8.05 15.33 6.23
C THR A 325 -8.68 16.63 6.68
N SER A 326 -9.32 17.34 5.76
CA SER A 326 -9.92 18.65 5.99
C SER A 326 -11.42 18.56 6.25
N GLY A 327 -12.14 17.63 5.60
CA GLY A 327 -13.60 17.68 5.48
C GLY A 327 -14.04 18.37 4.19
N LEU A 328 -15.19 19.06 4.19
CA LEU A 328 -15.62 19.95 3.12
C LEU A 328 -15.47 21.42 3.55
N ILE A 329 -14.87 22.23 2.69
CA ILE A 329 -14.72 23.67 2.89
C ILE A 329 -15.20 24.39 1.64
N CYS A 330 -16.32 25.10 1.78
CA CYS A 330 -16.81 26.05 0.80
C CYS A 330 -16.67 27.46 1.37
N ARG A 331 -15.99 28.38 0.67
CA ARG A 331 -15.88 29.78 1.11
C ARG A 331 -16.74 30.69 0.24
N ASN A 332 -17.45 31.62 0.87
CA ASN A 332 -18.26 32.62 0.17
C ASN A 332 -17.41 33.52 -0.75
N GLU A 333 -16.15 33.79 -0.38
CA GLU A 333 -15.22 34.61 -1.17
C GLU A 333 -14.77 33.96 -2.48
N ASP A 334 -14.83 32.63 -2.58
CA ASP A 334 -14.44 31.87 -3.78
C ASP A 334 -15.61 31.72 -4.76
N GLN A 335 -16.84 32.05 -4.35
CA GLN A 335 -18.02 31.87 -5.18
C GLN A 335 -18.16 33.00 -6.21
N PRO A 336 -18.52 32.68 -7.46
CA PRO A 336 -18.75 33.68 -8.49
C PRO A 336 -19.99 34.54 -8.16
N ASP A 337 -19.98 35.77 -8.68
CA ASP A 337 -21.11 36.70 -8.66
C ASP A 337 -21.67 37.04 -7.26
N GLY A 338 -20.86 36.87 -6.22
CA GLY A 338 -21.27 37.16 -4.84
C GLY A 338 -22.34 36.19 -4.30
N LYS A 339 -22.48 35.02 -4.94
CA LYS A 339 -23.28 33.91 -4.42
C LYS A 339 -22.67 33.43 -3.09
N THR A 340 -23.49 33.00 -2.15
CA THR A 340 -23.03 32.28 -0.95
C THR A 340 -23.00 30.79 -1.21
N CYS A 341 -22.15 30.06 -0.49
CA CYS A 341 -22.13 28.61 -0.50
C CYS A 341 -23.54 28.02 -0.27
N SER A 342 -23.79 26.86 -0.86
CA SER A 342 -24.92 26.03 -0.45
C SER A 342 -24.64 25.43 0.93
N ASP A 343 -25.69 24.93 1.56
CA ASP A 343 -25.66 24.29 2.87
C ASP A 343 -25.36 22.80 2.71
N TYR A 344 -24.16 22.36 3.08
CA TYR A 344 -23.68 21.00 2.89
C TYR A 344 -23.72 20.19 4.18
N ARG A 345 -23.88 18.89 3.98
CA ARG A 345 -23.60 17.87 4.98
C ARG A 345 -22.60 16.87 4.43
N VAL A 346 -21.78 16.32 5.29
CA VAL A 346 -20.76 15.32 4.95
C VAL A 346 -20.96 14.00 5.66
N ARG A 347 -20.48 12.92 5.07
CA ARG A 347 -20.28 11.65 5.76
C ARG A 347 -18.96 11.04 5.36
N PHE A 348 -18.44 10.20 6.23
CA PHE A 348 -17.12 9.61 6.09
C PHE A 348 -17.23 8.10 5.95
N THR A 349 -16.37 7.49 5.13
CA THR A 349 -16.21 6.05 5.19
C THR A 349 -15.20 5.72 6.27
N CYS A 350 -15.58 4.84 7.19
CA CYS A 350 -14.74 4.34 8.27
C CYS A 350 -14.86 2.82 8.33
N PRO A 351 -13.87 2.11 8.89
CA PRO A 351 -14.07 0.72 9.27
C PRO A 351 -15.16 0.61 10.35
N PRO A 352 -15.76 -0.57 10.60
CA PRO A 352 -16.51 -0.78 11.82
C PRO A 352 -15.58 -0.51 13.03
N PRO A 353 -16.11 0.02 14.14
CA PRO A 353 -17.53 0.15 14.47
C PRO A 353 -18.09 1.57 14.28
N TYR A 354 -17.39 2.45 13.55
CA TYR A 354 -17.72 3.89 13.48
C TYR A 354 -19.03 4.20 12.74
N CYS A 355 -19.62 3.20 12.09
CA CYS A 355 -20.79 3.36 11.25
C CYS A 355 -21.94 2.39 11.57
N ASP A 356 -21.83 1.62 12.65
CA ASP A 356 -22.95 0.87 13.20
C ASP A 356 -23.71 1.78 14.18
N GLU A 357 -24.94 2.15 13.81
CA GLU A 357 -25.79 3.03 14.62
C GLU A 357 -26.48 2.31 15.78
N ASP A 358 -26.49 0.98 15.83
CA ASP A 358 -27.05 0.23 16.96
C ASP A 358 -26.10 -0.88 17.44
N VAL A 359 -25.61 -0.75 18.67
CA VAL A 359 -24.76 -1.74 19.33
C VAL A 359 -25.56 -2.46 20.40
N CYS A 360 -25.76 -3.76 20.20
CA CYS A 360 -26.45 -4.64 21.12
C CYS A 360 -25.40 -5.29 22.03
N TRP A 361 -25.41 -4.93 23.30
CA TRP A 361 -24.56 -5.58 24.28
C TRP A 361 -25.10 -6.96 24.62
N THR A 362 -24.23 -7.95 24.56
CA THR A 362 -24.51 -9.26 25.13
C THR A 362 -24.71 -9.16 26.65
N GLN A 363 -25.21 -10.25 27.24
CA GLN A 363 -25.03 -10.47 28.68
C GLN A 363 -23.54 -10.50 29.06
N TRP A 364 -23.26 -10.37 30.36
CA TRP A 364 -21.93 -10.59 30.89
C TRP A 364 -21.58 -12.08 30.91
N TYR A 365 -20.35 -12.38 30.57
CA TYR A 365 -19.74 -13.69 30.50
C TYR A 365 -18.51 -13.72 31.39
N ASP A 366 -18.40 -14.80 32.14
CA ASP A 366 -17.35 -15.07 33.11
C ASP A 366 -17.07 -16.57 32.93
N ARG A 367 -15.89 -16.88 32.40
CA ARG A 367 -15.50 -18.22 31.98
C ARG A 367 -14.33 -18.74 32.80
N ASP A 368 -13.38 -17.87 33.15
CA ASP A 368 -12.10 -18.28 33.71
C ASP A 368 -11.76 -17.48 34.98
N ASP A 369 -11.89 -18.13 36.14
CA ASP A 369 -11.42 -17.53 37.39
C ASP A 369 -9.88 -17.31 37.34
N PRO A 370 -9.29 -16.32 38.06
CA PRO A 370 -7.87 -15.92 37.99
C PRO A 370 -6.83 -16.92 38.53
N GLY A 371 -7.11 -18.22 38.49
CA GLY A 371 -6.24 -19.30 38.91
C GLY A 371 -5.11 -19.62 37.91
N GLY A 372 -4.01 -20.16 38.41
CA GLY A 372 -2.91 -20.62 37.56
C GLY A 372 -2.19 -19.47 36.83
N THR A 373 -2.46 -19.28 35.53
CA THR A 373 -1.72 -18.35 34.65
C THR A 373 -2.34 -16.95 34.54
N GLY A 374 -3.54 -16.73 35.05
CA GLY A 374 -4.26 -15.46 34.94
C GLY A 374 -5.75 -15.68 34.81
N ASP A 375 -6.45 -14.66 34.35
CA ASP A 375 -7.87 -14.70 33.97
C ASP A 375 -7.97 -14.51 32.44
N TRP A 376 -8.61 -15.48 31.79
CA TRP A 376 -8.63 -15.66 30.33
C TRP A 376 -10.05 -15.72 29.75
N GLU A 377 -10.56 -14.57 29.33
CA GLU A 377 -11.87 -14.43 28.69
C GLU A 377 -11.78 -14.44 27.15
N CYS A 378 -11.42 -15.61 26.60
CA CYS A 378 -11.19 -15.86 25.17
C CYS A 378 -12.48 -15.89 24.34
N LEU A 379 -12.56 -15.05 23.30
CA LEU A 379 -13.70 -15.04 22.37
C LEU A 379 -13.89 -16.39 21.66
N ALA A 380 -12.79 -17.03 21.22
CA ALA A 380 -12.85 -18.31 20.52
C ALA A 380 -13.46 -19.43 21.39
N ASP A 381 -13.19 -19.41 22.70
CA ASP A 381 -13.77 -20.37 23.64
C ASP A 381 -15.25 -20.07 23.87
N PHE A 382 -15.65 -18.79 23.93
CA PHE A 382 -17.05 -18.43 23.98
C PHE A 382 -17.84 -18.85 22.73
N HIS A 383 -17.31 -18.64 21.51
CA HIS A 383 -17.99 -19.12 20.29
C HIS A 383 -18.16 -20.64 20.27
N LYS A 384 -17.20 -21.37 20.85
CA LYS A 384 -17.24 -22.83 20.95
C LYS A 384 -18.25 -23.33 22.00
N GLU A 385 -18.29 -22.68 23.17
CA GLU A 385 -19.11 -23.10 24.30
C GLU A 385 -20.55 -22.56 24.23
N ARG A 386 -20.73 -21.38 23.61
CA ARG A 386 -22.00 -20.63 23.50
C ARG A 386 -22.25 -20.15 22.07
N PRO A 387 -22.43 -21.08 21.11
CA PRO A 387 -22.59 -20.73 19.70
C PRO A 387 -23.84 -19.88 19.46
N GLY A 388 -23.67 -18.72 18.81
CA GLY A 388 -24.75 -17.80 18.46
C GLY A 388 -25.20 -16.84 19.56
N GLU A 389 -24.65 -16.93 20.79
CA GLU A 389 -24.92 -15.93 21.85
C GLU A 389 -24.06 -14.66 21.70
N ILE A 390 -22.96 -14.78 20.97
CA ILE A 390 -22.06 -13.69 20.62
C ILE A 390 -21.94 -13.70 19.10
N CYS A 391 -22.04 -12.53 18.47
CA CYS A 391 -21.84 -12.40 17.03
C CYS A 391 -20.43 -12.90 16.63
N GLU A 392 -20.31 -13.37 15.38
CA GLU A 392 -19.03 -13.88 14.84
C GLU A 392 -17.91 -12.82 14.92
N HIS A 393 -18.27 -11.54 14.77
CA HIS A 393 -17.33 -10.42 14.80
C HIS A 393 -17.82 -9.32 15.75
N PRO A 394 -17.53 -9.43 17.06
CA PRO A 394 -17.87 -8.37 18.01
C PRO A 394 -17.16 -7.06 17.70
N LEU A 395 -17.88 -5.97 17.93
CA LEU A 395 -17.43 -4.60 17.71
C LEU A 395 -16.71 -4.03 18.94
N TYR A 396 -17.18 -4.39 20.14
CA TYR A 396 -16.67 -3.89 21.41
C TYR A 396 -16.54 -5.00 22.43
N ILE A 397 -15.65 -4.79 23.41
CA ILE A 397 -15.52 -5.62 24.60
C ILE A 397 -15.43 -4.70 25.81
N GLU A 398 -16.22 -4.99 26.83
CA GLU A 398 -16.07 -4.40 28.16
C GLU A 398 -15.66 -5.50 29.14
N ALA A 399 -14.80 -5.15 30.09
CA ALA A 399 -14.34 -6.05 31.15
C ALA A 399 -14.41 -5.33 32.50
N VAL A 400 -15.06 -5.97 33.46
CA VAL A 400 -15.25 -5.46 34.83
C VAL A 400 -15.00 -6.57 35.84
N THR A 401 -14.61 -6.22 37.06
CA THR A 401 -14.44 -7.24 38.11
C THR A 401 -15.77 -7.92 38.44
N THR A 402 -15.73 -9.21 38.75
CA THR A 402 -16.94 -10.01 39.03
C THR A 402 -17.67 -9.52 40.29
N ASP A 403 -16.92 -9.04 41.29
CA ASP A 403 -17.39 -8.64 42.62
C ASP A 403 -18.11 -7.29 42.66
N THR A 404 -17.49 -6.22 42.17
CA THR A 404 -17.98 -4.84 42.29
C THR A 404 -18.29 -4.20 40.94
N ASN A 405 -18.10 -4.91 39.82
CA ASN A 405 -18.13 -4.37 38.47
C ASN A 405 -17.17 -3.18 38.31
N THR A 406 -16.00 -3.23 38.96
CA THR A 406 -14.98 -2.20 38.77
C THR A 406 -14.41 -2.36 37.36
N PRO A 407 -14.44 -1.33 36.50
CA PRO A 407 -13.84 -1.41 35.17
C PRO A 407 -12.37 -1.83 35.26
N SER A 408 -11.93 -2.75 34.39
CA SER A 408 -10.55 -3.25 34.39
C SER A 408 -9.50 -2.12 34.37
N THR A 409 -9.77 -1.04 33.65
CA THR A 409 -8.92 0.18 33.60
C THR A 409 -8.77 0.91 34.93
N SER A 410 -9.61 0.62 35.93
CA SER A 410 -9.65 1.28 37.25
C SER A 410 -9.15 0.38 38.38
N THR A 411 -8.78 -0.86 38.08
CA THR A 411 -8.37 -1.86 39.08
C THR A 411 -6.90 -1.77 39.47
N GLY A 412 -6.03 -1.34 38.54
CA GLY A 412 -4.58 -1.32 38.72
C GLY A 412 -3.87 -2.54 38.14
N ASP A 413 -4.59 -3.56 37.70
CA ASP A 413 -4.00 -4.73 37.04
C ASP A 413 -3.44 -4.37 35.66
N ILE A 414 -2.33 -5.00 35.30
CA ILE A 414 -1.71 -4.89 33.98
C ILE A 414 -2.46 -5.84 33.04
N ILE A 415 -3.35 -5.27 32.22
CA ILE A 415 -4.15 -6.03 31.26
C ILE A 415 -3.30 -6.33 30.02
N PHE A 416 -3.04 -7.62 29.77
CA PHE A 416 -2.25 -8.06 28.60
C PHE A 416 -2.99 -7.79 27.29
N MET A 417 -4.29 -8.03 27.25
CA MET A 417 -5.10 -7.81 26.06
C MET A 417 -6.56 -7.53 26.41
N SER A 418 -7.15 -6.54 25.75
CA SER A 418 -8.60 -6.32 25.73
C SER A 418 -8.98 -5.97 24.30
N ASN A 419 -9.44 -6.97 23.54
CA ASN A 419 -9.67 -6.84 22.11
C ASN A 419 -10.97 -7.58 21.72
N PRO A 420 -11.91 -6.93 21.01
CA PRO A 420 -13.21 -7.52 20.72
C PRO A 420 -13.16 -8.73 19.78
N SER A 421 -12.07 -8.92 19.01
CA SER A 421 -11.88 -10.07 18.11
C SER A 421 -11.07 -11.21 18.75
N LYS A 422 -10.51 -11.02 19.95
CA LYS A 422 -9.69 -12.04 20.64
C LYS A 422 -10.20 -12.39 22.04
N GLY A 423 -10.68 -11.40 22.79
CA GLY A 423 -11.09 -11.54 24.19
C GLY A 423 -10.39 -10.57 25.13
N PHE A 424 -10.51 -10.85 26.43
CA PHE A 424 -9.84 -10.11 27.50
C PHE A 424 -8.91 -11.05 28.27
N PHE A 425 -7.64 -10.68 28.40
CA PHE A 425 -6.60 -11.51 29.02
C PHE A 425 -5.89 -10.67 30.09
N CYS A 426 -5.96 -11.14 31.33
CA CYS A 426 -5.07 -10.70 32.40
C CYS A 426 -4.12 -11.86 32.72
N ARG A 427 -2.81 -11.62 32.71
CA ARG A 427 -1.82 -12.65 33.05
C ARG A 427 -1.21 -12.38 34.41
N ASN A 428 -1.11 -13.43 35.23
CA ASN A 428 -0.50 -13.34 36.55
C ASN A 428 0.99 -12.96 36.48
N GLU A 429 1.70 -13.35 35.40
CA GLU A 429 3.12 -13.03 35.20
C GLU A 429 3.40 -11.55 34.93
N ASP A 430 2.39 -10.79 34.50
CA ASP A 430 2.53 -9.37 34.19
C ASP A 430 2.30 -8.48 35.43
N GLN A 431 1.76 -9.02 36.53
CA GLN A 431 1.41 -8.23 37.71
C GLN A 431 2.62 -7.97 38.62
N GLU A 432 2.80 -6.72 39.05
CA GLU A 432 3.89 -6.35 39.99
C GLU A 432 3.70 -6.98 41.39
N CYS A 433 2.45 -7.10 41.86
CA CYS A 433 2.11 -7.75 43.11
C CYS A 433 0.67 -8.30 43.12
N GLY A 434 0.49 -9.56 43.52
CA GLY A 434 -0.79 -10.25 43.45
C GLY A 434 -0.96 -11.07 42.17
N GLY A 435 -2.06 -11.82 42.07
CA GLY A 435 -2.54 -12.35 40.79
C GLY A 435 -3.60 -11.41 40.22
N CYS A 436 -4.03 -11.66 38.98
CA CYS A 436 -5.15 -10.97 38.37
C CYS A 436 -6.38 -11.01 39.28
N LEU A 437 -7.15 -9.92 39.25
CA LEU A 437 -8.53 -9.95 39.70
C LEU A 437 -9.37 -10.81 38.77
N ASP A 438 -10.55 -11.16 39.27
CA ASP A 438 -11.53 -11.95 38.55
C ASP A 438 -12.43 -11.03 37.73
N TYR A 439 -12.41 -11.17 36.40
CA TYR A 439 -13.10 -10.32 35.46
C TYR A 439 -14.16 -11.08 34.68
N LYS A 440 -15.26 -10.39 34.41
CA LYS A 440 -16.25 -10.80 33.42
C LYS A 440 -16.30 -9.81 32.28
N VAL A 441 -16.60 -10.32 31.10
CA VAL A 441 -16.68 -9.56 29.85
C VAL A 441 -18.08 -9.50 29.26
N ARG A 442 -18.38 -8.46 28.49
CA ARG A 442 -19.51 -8.49 27.56
C ARG A 442 -19.07 -7.91 26.23
N PHE A 443 -19.73 -8.35 25.17
CA PHE A 443 -19.40 -8.00 23.80
C PHE A 443 -20.48 -7.10 23.22
N GLY A 444 -20.07 -6.03 22.56
CA GLY A 444 -20.96 -5.19 21.77
C GLY A 444 -21.03 -5.77 20.37
N CYS A 445 -22.21 -6.22 19.95
CA CYS A 445 -22.47 -6.74 18.62
C CYS A 445 -23.27 -5.74 17.79
N PRO A 446 -23.23 -5.83 16.45
CA PRO A 446 -24.18 -5.10 15.61
C PRO A 446 -25.60 -5.54 15.98
N CYS A 447 -26.49 -4.58 16.20
CA CYS A 447 -27.93 -4.77 15.98
C CYS A 447 -28.24 -4.48 14.50
#